data_AF-A0A074MVF2-F1
#
_entry.id   AF-A0A074MVF2-F1
#
_cell.length_a   1.000
_cell.length_b   1.000
_cell.length_c   1.000
_cell.angle_alpha   90.00
_cell.angle_beta   90.00
_cell.angle_gamma   90.00
#
_symmetry.space_group_name_H-M   'P 1'
#
loop_
_entity.id
_entity.type
_entity.pdbx_description
1 polymer ?
#
loop_
_entity_poly.entity_id
_entity_poly.type
_entity_poly.pdbx_seq_one_letter_code
_entity_poly.pdbx_strand_id
1 'polypeptide(L)'
;MNAHSGHIRAHDERGQRSPYSESPILLRRPDLTGRFQAMIWDLTETDHHSGRAESICRIDWNDVGANHPGWLAICKELCWHRLNTPLATQKTIGSYHASREQLRMKRFLRWLDVKHPDVAGPQDLRQRHVHEYRVWLENHVPEDAVPASGANVRTGSSCSPQTVWSYLLPIKALDVFRERLSSPLPFSPYDGNLTAKMLGAGETSEENTTEPLPDKVIATLIDCARRYLEHYAPTVLAMRMEMHAFWDDGRADFPAGRHHLAPALRRASPGCRTARRRRTISTARNSAISSPPASS
;
A
#
# COMPACT_ATOMS: atom_id res chain seq x y z
N MET A 1 53.96 43.34 7.65
CA MET A 1 54.22 42.32 6.63
C MET A 1 53.53 41.04 7.09
N ASN A 2 52.27 40.83 6.66
CA ASN A 2 51.85 39.91 5.57
C ASN A 2 52.12 38.44 5.93
N ALA A 3 51.21 37.46 5.89
CA ALA A 3 49.84 37.32 5.34
C ALA A 3 49.14 36.19 6.14
N HIS A 4 47.89 36.28 6.61
CA HIS A 4 46.62 36.03 5.89
C HIS A 4 46.66 34.91 4.82
N SER A 5 46.25 33.71 5.21
CA SER A 5 45.59 32.75 4.33
C SER A 5 44.55 31.96 5.12
N GLY A 6 43.29 32.31 4.85
CA GLY A 6 42.11 31.75 5.48
C GLY A 6 41.88 30.29 5.06
N HIS A 7 41.66 29.43 6.06
CA HIS A 7 40.94 28.20 5.84
C HIS A 7 39.45 28.53 5.74
N ILE A 8 38.98 28.69 4.50
CA ILE A 8 37.57 28.57 4.16
C ILE A 8 37.19 27.12 4.49
N ARG A 9 36.57 26.91 5.66
CA ARG A 9 35.74 25.74 5.87
C ARG A 9 34.59 25.88 4.87
N ALA A 10 34.63 25.06 3.82
CA ALA A 10 33.45 24.79 3.02
C ALA A 10 32.37 24.31 4.00
N HIS A 11 31.46 25.22 4.34
CA HIS A 11 30.15 24.86 4.84
C HIS A 11 29.59 23.89 3.81
N ASP A 12 29.51 22.62 4.16
CA ASP A 12 28.78 21.62 3.39
C ASP A 12 27.31 22.05 3.44
N GLU A 13 26.91 22.91 2.49
CA GLU A 13 25.53 23.29 2.18
C GLU A 13 24.79 22.09 1.58
N ARG A 14 24.84 20.93 2.27
CA ARG A 14 23.75 19.95 2.20
C ARG A 14 22.61 20.53 3.01
N GLY A 15 21.99 21.55 2.43
CA GLY A 15 20.78 22.18 2.91
C GLY A 15 19.76 21.10 3.20
N GLN A 16 19.44 20.95 4.48
CA GLN A 16 18.08 20.83 5.00
C GLN A 16 17.06 20.30 3.99
N ARG A 17 17.15 19.02 3.60
CA ARG A 17 15.96 18.32 3.10
C ARG A 17 15.16 17.90 4.32
N SER A 18 14.30 18.81 4.77
CA SER A 18 13.24 18.50 5.73
C SER A 18 12.44 17.30 5.20
N PRO A 19 12.33 16.18 5.93
CA PRO A 19 11.44 15.09 5.55
C PRO A 19 10.01 15.55 5.84
N TYR A 20 9.47 16.35 4.92
CA TYR A 20 8.10 16.78 4.71
C TYR A 20 7.14 16.62 5.90
N SER A 21 7.07 17.64 6.76
CA SER A 21 5.79 18.04 7.33
C SER A 21 4.99 18.68 6.19
N GLU A 22 4.28 17.88 5.41
CA GLU A 22 3.45 18.44 4.35
C GLU A 22 2.34 19.30 4.99
N SER A 23 2.29 20.57 4.61
CA SER A 23 1.18 21.45 4.95
C SER A 23 -0.15 20.79 4.57
N PRO A 24 -1.22 21.00 5.35
CA PRO A 24 -2.59 20.57 5.02
C PRO A 24 -2.90 20.67 3.53
N ILE A 25 -3.53 19.63 2.95
CA ILE A 25 -3.85 19.59 1.51
C ILE A 25 -4.63 20.84 1.08
N LEU A 26 -5.62 21.25 1.87
CA LEU A 26 -6.43 22.42 1.58
C LEU A 26 -5.67 23.75 1.69
N LEU A 27 -4.60 23.83 2.49
CA LEU A 27 -3.73 25.00 2.48
C LEU A 27 -2.89 25.07 1.20
N ARG A 28 -2.53 23.92 0.62
CA ARG A 28 -1.82 23.85 -0.66
C ARG A 28 -2.75 24.11 -1.85
N ARG A 29 -4.01 23.65 -1.78
CA ARG A 29 -4.96 23.62 -2.90
C ARG A 29 -6.41 23.84 -2.41
N PRO A 30 -6.82 25.10 -2.13
CA PRO A 30 -8.15 25.41 -1.62
C PRO A 30 -9.28 25.12 -2.65
N ASP A 31 -8.93 25.07 -3.94
CA ASP A 31 -9.80 24.64 -5.05
C ASP A 31 -10.34 23.21 -4.89
N LEU A 32 -9.68 22.38 -4.07
CA LEU A 32 -10.06 20.98 -3.87
C LEU A 32 -11.16 20.77 -2.84
N THR A 33 -11.66 21.84 -2.20
CA THR A 33 -12.70 21.74 -1.15
C THR A 33 -13.94 20.99 -1.64
N GLY A 34 -14.37 21.23 -2.89
CA GLY A 34 -15.50 20.53 -3.50
C GLY A 34 -15.26 19.02 -3.72
N ARG A 35 -13.99 18.58 -3.89
CA ARG A 35 -13.66 17.16 -4.06
C ARG A 35 -13.98 16.35 -2.80
N PHE A 36 -13.86 16.95 -1.61
CA PHE A 36 -14.16 16.27 -0.35
C PHE A 36 -15.66 16.02 -0.11
N GLN A 37 -16.54 16.69 -0.86
CA GLN A 37 -17.97 16.39 -0.85
C GLN A 37 -18.32 15.22 -1.76
N ALA A 38 -17.50 14.93 -2.78
CA ALA A 38 -17.73 13.85 -3.75
C ALA A 38 -17.62 12.44 -3.12
N MET A 39 -18.13 11.44 -3.85
CA MET A 39 -17.99 10.01 -3.54
C MET A 39 -16.67 9.42 -4.03
N ILE A 40 -15.93 10.15 -4.87
CA ILE A 40 -14.62 9.72 -5.35
C ILE A 40 -13.66 10.88 -5.08
N TRP A 41 -12.64 10.61 -4.26
CA TRP A 41 -11.58 11.57 -3.98
C TRP A 41 -10.36 11.18 -4.78
N ASP A 42 -10.01 12.01 -5.75
CA ASP A 42 -8.77 11.88 -6.49
C ASP A 42 -7.69 12.78 -5.87
N LEU A 43 -6.74 12.13 -5.18
CA LEU A 43 -5.65 12.77 -4.46
C LEU A 43 -4.31 12.61 -5.21
N THR A 44 -4.33 12.24 -6.49
CA THR A 44 -3.11 12.05 -7.30
C THR A 44 -2.36 13.36 -7.51
N GLU A 45 -3.09 14.42 -7.84
CA GLU A 45 -2.55 15.77 -8.03
C GLU A 45 -1.89 16.36 -6.78
N THR A 46 -2.12 15.78 -5.60
CA THR A 46 -1.51 16.27 -4.35
C THR A 46 -0.24 15.49 -3.97
N ASP A 47 0.08 14.41 -4.68
CA ASP A 47 1.25 13.54 -4.47
C ASP A 47 2.34 13.83 -5.53
N HIS A 48 2.83 15.08 -5.57
CA HIS A 48 3.79 15.55 -6.57
C HIS A 48 5.19 14.89 -6.52
N HIS A 49 5.48 14.05 -5.51
CA HIS A 49 6.84 13.57 -5.24
C HIS A 49 7.08 12.08 -5.47
N SER A 50 6.05 11.30 -5.81
CA SER A 50 6.15 9.84 -5.69
C SER A 50 6.25 9.06 -7.00
N GLY A 51 5.91 9.66 -8.15
CA GLY A 51 5.88 8.95 -9.45
C GLY A 51 4.95 7.72 -9.43
N ARG A 52 4.04 7.64 -8.46
CA ARG A 52 3.16 6.49 -8.24
C ARG A 52 1.98 6.52 -9.20
N ALA A 53 1.52 5.35 -9.60
CA ALA A 53 0.36 5.21 -10.47
C ALA A 53 -0.87 5.91 -9.88
N GLU A 54 -1.64 6.57 -10.74
CA GLU A 54 -2.84 7.35 -10.39
C GLU A 54 -3.85 6.56 -9.53
N SER A 55 -3.94 5.25 -9.76
CA SER A 55 -4.87 4.36 -9.03
C SER A 55 -4.59 4.25 -7.52
N ILE A 56 -3.39 4.61 -7.06
CA ILE A 56 -2.97 4.38 -5.67
C ILE A 56 -3.50 5.47 -4.72
N CYS A 57 -3.72 6.69 -5.22
CA CYS A 57 -4.14 7.85 -4.42
C CYS A 57 -5.62 8.22 -4.65
N ARG A 58 -6.40 7.29 -5.22
CA ARG A 58 -7.84 7.44 -5.42
C ARG A 58 -8.60 6.73 -4.30
N ILE A 59 -9.50 7.45 -3.65
CA ILE A 59 -10.37 6.90 -2.60
C ILE A 59 -11.80 6.88 -3.12
N ASP A 60 -12.34 5.68 -3.30
CA ASP A 60 -13.72 5.46 -3.71
C ASP A 60 -14.60 5.17 -2.48
N TRP A 61 -15.54 6.06 -2.19
CA TRP A 61 -16.47 5.93 -1.07
C TRP A 61 -17.75 5.16 -1.41
N ASN A 62 -18.00 4.81 -2.68
CA ASN A 62 -19.22 4.12 -3.09
C ASN A 62 -19.35 2.76 -2.39
N ASP A 63 -18.23 2.04 -2.22
CA ASP A 63 -18.20 0.77 -1.48
C ASP A 63 -18.64 0.92 -0.02
N VAL A 64 -18.22 2.01 0.64
CA VAL A 64 -18.63 2.31 2.04
C VAL A 64 -20.08 2.79 2.06
N GLY A 65 -20.48 3.66 1.13
CA GLY A 65 -21.85 4.16 1.07
C GLY A 65 -22.89 3.07 0.79
N ALA A 66 -22.53 2.08 -0.04
CA ALA A 66 -23.42 0.98 -0.38
C ALA A 66 -23.52 -0.07 0.73
N ASN A 67 -22.38 -0.45 1.35
CA ASN A 67 -22.33 -1.57 2.30
C ASN A 67 -22.39 -1.13 3.76
N HIS A 68 -21.91 0.07 4.08
CA HIS A 68 -21.78 0.58 5.45
C HIS A 68 -22.24 2.05 5.56
N PRO A 69 -23.51 2.37 5.23
CA PRO A 69 -23.99 3.75 5.18
C PRO A 69 -23.83 4.49 6.52
N GLY A 70 -23.98 3.80 7.65
CA GLY A 70 -23.76 4.36 9.00
C GLY A 70 -22.32 4.78 9.29
N TRP A 71 -21.35 4.32 8.49
CA TRP A 71 -19.93 4.64 8.62
C TRP A 71 -19.44 5.68 7.61
N LEU A 72 -20.22 5.98 6.56
CA LEU A 72 -19.75 6.82 5.45
C LEU A 72 -19.29 8.21 5.90
N ALA A 73 -20.14 8.90 6.68
CA ALA A 73 -19.85 10.26 7.14
C ALA A 73 -18.57 10.31 7.98
N ILE A 74 -18.44 9.41 8.97
CA ILE A 74 -17.29 9.36 9.86
C ILE A 74 -16.00 9.02 9.11
N CYS A 75 -16.05 8.12 8.12
CA CYS A 75 -14.87 7.74 7.35
C CYS A 75 -14.38 8.90 6.49
N LYS A 76 -15.29 9.67 5.87
CA LYS A 76 -14.96 10.89 5.14
C LYS A 76 -14.38 11.95 6.07
N GLU A 77 -15.03 12.24 7.20
CA GLU A 77 -14.53 13.21 8.18
C GLU A 77 -13.15 12.84 8.71
N LEU A 78 -12.96 11.59 9.11
CA LEU A 78 -11.66 11.11 9.59
C LEU A 78 -10.59 11.28 8.51
N CYS A 79 -10.87 10.89 7.27
CA CYS A 79 -9.93 11.04 6.17
C CYS A 79 -9.59 12.52 5.92
N TRP A 80 -10.58 13.40 5.96
CA TRP A 80 -10.40 14.84 5.83
C TRP A 80 -9.51 15.39 6.94
N HIS A 81 -9.78 15.04 8.20
CA HIS A 81 -8.99 15.50 9.34
C HIS A 81 -7.55 14.99 9.28
N ARG A 82 -7.34 13.73 8.89
CA ARG A 82 -6.00 13.16 8.74
C ARG A 82 -5.18 13.87 7.67
N LEU A 83 -5.82 14.37 6.60
CA LEU A 83 -5.17 15.10 5.53
C LEU A 83 -4.92 16.59 5.85
N ASN A 84 -5.77 17.20 6.69
CA ASN A 84 -5.83 18.66 6.80
C ASN A 84 -5.65 19.23 8.20
N THR A 85 -5.84 18.44 9.25
CA THR A 85 -5.86 18.92 10.63
C THR A 85 -4.64 18.42 11.39
N PRO A 86 -3.61 19.25 11.61
CA PRO A 86 -2.56 18.91 12.55
C PRO A 86 -3.10 18.93 13.98
N LEU A 87 -2.70 17.96 14.79
CA LEU A 87 -2.93 17.93 16.22
C LEU A 87 -1.60 18.09 16.95
N ALA A 88 -1.63 18.51 18.21
CA ALA A 88 -0.43 18.64 19.03
C ALA A 88 0.37 17.33 19.11
N THR A 89 -0.33 16.18 19.10
CA THR A 89 0.24 14.84 19.21
C THR A 89 0.50 14.15 17.87
N GLN A 90 -0.02 14.68 16.75
CA GLN A 90 0.04 13.99 15.46
C GLN A 90 0.02 14.97 14.28
N LYS A 91 0.97 14.77 13.36
CA LYS A 91 1.04 15.51 12.08
C LYS A 91 -0.02 15.01 11.08
N THR A 92 -0.35 15.85 10.11
CA THR A 92 -1.11 15.45 8.92
C THR A 92 -0.39 14.32 8.17
N ILE A 93 -1.15 13.53 7.42
CA ILE A 93 -0.61 12.48 6.56
C ILE A 93 -0.73 12.86 5.08
N GLY A 94 0.19 12.33 4.26
CA GLY A 94 0.12 12.46 2.81
C GLY A 94 -0.97 11.58 2.17
N SER A 95 -1.30 11.88 0.92
CA SER A 95 -2.38 11.25 0.13
C SER A 95 -2.28 9.73 0.02
N TYR A 96 -1.06 9.22 -0.16
CA TYR A 96 -0.79 7.77 -0.17
C TYR A 96 -1.19 7.11 1.16
N HIS A 97 -0.78 7.71 2.28
CA HIS A 97 -1.05 7.16 3.61
C HIS A 97 -2.54 7.23 3.93
N ALA A 98 -3.23 8.31 3.54
CA ALA A 98 -4.68 8.41 3.66
C ALA A 98 -5.39 7.30 2.88
N SER A 99 -5.00 7.07 1.62
CA SER A 99 -5.59 6.02 0.78
C SER A 99 -5.35 4.61 1.36
N ARG A 100 -4.15 4.35 1.88
CA ARG A 100 -3.84 3.08 2.57
C ARG A 100 -4.60 2.92 3.87
N GLU A 101 -4.79 3.99 4.64
CA GLU A 101 -5.57 3.95 5.86
C GLU A 101 -7.05 3.65 5.57
N GLN A 102 -7.61 4.24 4.51
CA GLN A 102 -8.98 3.93 4.09
C GLN A 102 -9.15 2.48 3.63
N LEU A 103 -8.16 1.89 2.95
CA LEU A 103 -8.20 0.46 2.64
C LEU A 103 -8.29 -0.40 3.89
N ARG A 104 -7.58 -0.02 4.96
CA ARG A 104 -7.60 -0.73 6.25
C ARG A 104 -8.93 -0.53 6.98
N MET A 105 -9.49 0.68 6.93
CA MET A 105 -10.82 0.96 7.45
C MET A 105 -11.87 0.08 6.76
N LYS A 106 -11.89 0.02 5.42
CA LYS A 106 -12.81 -0.86 4.67
C LYS A 106 -12.69 -2.34 5.07
N ARG A 107 -11.47 -2.82 5.32
CA ARG A 107 -11.24 -4.20 5.78
C ARG A 107 -11.82 -4.44 7.18
N PHE A 108 -11.68 -3.47 8.08
CA PHE A 108 -12.32 -3.55 9.39
C PHE A 108 -13.85 -3.58 9.27
N LEU A 109 -14.43 -2.71 8.43
CA LEU A 109 -15.88 -2.70 8.21
C LEU A 109 -16.40 -4.02 7.63
N ARG A 110 -15.71 -4.61 6.65
CA ARG A 110 -16.07 -5.94 6.12
C ARG A 110 -15.93 -7.05 7.17
N TRP A 111 -14.94 -6.97 8.04
CA TRP A 111 -14.83 -7.90 9.16
C TRP A 111 -16.01 -7.76 10.12
N LEU A 112 -16.49 -6.53 10.39
CA LEU A 112 -17.71 -6.30 11.16
C LEU A 112 -18.93 -6.94 10.49
N ASP A 113 -19.13 -6.78 9.17
CA ASP A 113 -20.27 -7.43 8.49
C ASP A 113 -20.32 -8.95 8.71
N VAL A 114 -19.14 -9.59 8.73
CA VAL A 114 -19.03 -11.04 8.89
C VAL A 114 -19.18 -11.49 10.34
N LYS A 115 -18.65 -10.73 11.30
CA LYS A 115 -18.54 -11.15 12.71
C LYS A 115 -19.56 -10.48 13.64
N HIS A 116 -19.98 -9.27 13.32
CA HIS A 116 -20.85 -8.40 14.11
C HIS A 116 -21.80 -7.60 13.19
N PRO A 117 -22.72 -8.26 12.47
CA PRO A 117 -23.66 -7.59 11.56
C PRO A 117 -24.63 -6.63 12.28
N ASP A 118 -24.70 -6.70 13.60
CA ASP A 118 -25.44 -5.79 14.47
C ASP A 118 -24.77 -4.40 14.62
N VAL A 119 -23.49 -4.27 14.25
CA VAL A 119 -22.74 -3.01 14.36
C VAL A 119 -22.92 -2.17 13.10
N ALA A 120 -24.02 -1.42 13.04
CA ALA A 120 -24.38 -0.61 11.87
C ALA A 120 -23.59 0.71 11.76
N GLY A 121 -23.08 1.23 12.89
CA GLY A 121 -22.32 2.48 12.90
C GLY A 121 -21.32 2.61 14.07
N PRO A 122 -20.60 3.75 14.14
CA PRO A 122 -19.59 4.00 15.18
C PRO A 122 -20.14 3.92 16.61
N GLN A 123 -21.40 4.32 16.79
CA GLN A 123 -22.08 4.33 18.09
C GLN A 123 -22.41 2.93 18.62
N ASP A 124 -22.42 1.91 17.75
CA ASP A 124 -22.67 0.52 18.13
C ASP A 124 -21.38 -0.20 18.51
N LEU A 125 -20.22 0.40 18.19
CA LEU A 125 -18.93 -0.19 18.48
C LEU A 125 -18.65 -0.21 19.99
N ARG A 126 -17.99 -1.27 20.47
CA ARG A 126 -17.61 -1.49 21.86
C ARG A 126 -16.17 -1.97 21.94
N GLN A 127 -15.55 -1.83 23.12
CA GLN A 127 -14.18 -2.30 23.39
C GLN A 127 -13.99 -3.78 23.01
N ARG A 128 -14.99 -4.63 23.26
CA ARG A 128 -14.94 -6.05 22.90
C ARG A 128 -14.71 -6.28 21.40
N HIS A 129 -15.38 -5.51 20.53
CA HIS A 129 -15.24 -5.66 19.07
C HIS A 129 -13.83 -5.28 18.60
N VAL A 130 -13.23 -4.24 19.19
CA VAL A 130 -11.85 -3.84 18.90
C VAL A 130 -10.86 -4.90 19.36
N HIS A 131 -11.08 -5.48 20.54
CA HIS A 131 -10.25 -6.55 21.07
C HIS A 131 -10.36 -7.82 20.22
N GLU A 132 -11.57 -8.22 19.83
CA GLU A 132 -11.81 -9.38 18.95
C GLU A 132 -11.18 -9.17 17.57
N TYR A 133 -11.27 -7.97 16.99
CA TYR A 133 -10.60 -7.67 15.72
C TYR A 133 -9.08 -7.77 15.82
N ARG A 134 -8.49 -7.25 16.92
CA ARG A 134 -7.05 -7.39 17.19
C ARG A 134 -6.64 -8.87 17.27
N VAL A 135 -7.33 -9.66 18.09
CA VAL A 135 -7.02 -11.10 18.24
C VAL A 135 -7.21 -11.83 16.91
N TRP A 136 -8.22 -11.45 16.13
CA TRP A 136 -8.42 -12.00 14.79
C TRP A 136 -7.24 -11.70 13.87
N LEU A 137 -6.74 -10.45 13.83
CA LEU A 137 -5.58 -10.04 13.03
C LEU A 137 -4.29 -10.76 13.44
N GLU A 138 -4.11 -11.08 14.72
CA GLU A 138 -2.94 -11.83 15.21
C GLU A 138 -2.90 -13.27 14.66
N ASN A 139 -4.08 -13.85 14.39
CA ASN A 139 -4.24 -15.24 13.99
C ASN A 139 -4.56 -15.46 12.50
N HIS A 140 -4.89 -14.40 11.76
CA HIS A 140 -5.32 -14.48 10.36
C HIS A 140 -4.53 -13.53 9.48
N VAL A 141 -4.48 -13.84 8.20
CA VAL A 141 -3.96 -12.91 7.21
C VAL A 141 -5.04 -11.85 6.98
N PRO A 142 -4.72 -10.54 6.92
CA PRO A 142 -5.73 -9.49 6.81
C PRO A 142 -6.51 -9.55 5.48
N GLU A 143 -5.95 -10.24 4.49
CA GLU A 143 -6.60 -10.63 3.25
C GLU A 143 -7.71 -11.68 3.46
N ASP A 144 -7.69 -12.48 4.53
CA ASP A 144 -8.68 -13.55 4.83
C ASP A 144 -10.06 -13.00 5.22
N ALA A 145 -10.15 -11.72 5.57
CA ALA A 145 -11.43 -11.02 5.74
C ALA A 145 -12.14 -10.77 4.39
N VAL A 146 -11.57 -11.20 3.25
CA VAL A 146 -12.05 -10.91 1.89
C VAL A 146 -11.78 -12.11 0.95
N PRO A 147 -12.67 -12.44 -0.02
CA PRO A 147 -12.25 -13.16 -1.23
C PRO A 147 -11.38 -12.22 -2.09
N ALA A 148 -10.07 -12.39 -2.04
CA ALA A 148 -9.11 -11.48 -2.66
C ALA A 148 -9.22 -11.45 -4.20
N SER A 149 -9.74 -10.35 -4.76
CA SER A 149 -9.41 -9.93 -6.12
C SER A 149 -8.18 -9.03 -6.07
N GLY A 150 -7.01 -9.63 -6.30
CA GLY A 150 -5.81 -8.95 -6.77
C GLY A 150 -5.11 -8.00 -5.80
N ALA A 151 -4.38 -8.54 -4.80
CA ALA A 151 -3.06 -8.03 -4.39
C ALA A 151 -2.48 -8.88 -3.26
N ASN A 152 -1.28 -9.43 -3.49
CA ASN A 152 -0.31 -9.93 -2.50
C ASN A 152 -0.88 -10.77 -1.34
N VAL A 153 -1.38 -11.96 -1.68
CA VAL A 153 -1.59 -13.04 -0.70
C VAL A 153 -0.22 -13.44 -0.14
N ARG A 154 0.06 -13.04 1.11
CA ARG A 154 1.18 -13.62 1.87
C ARG A 154 0.73 -14.97 2.42
N THR A 155 1.30 -16.04 1.90
CA THR A 155 1.02 -17.40 2.37
C THR A 155 1.75 -17.68 3.69
N GLY A 156 0.99 -17.94 4.76
CA GLY A 156 1.41 -18.83 5.85
C GLY A 156 2.24 -18.24 6.99
N SER A 157 1.92 -17.06 7.52
CA SER A 157 2.50 -16.58 8.79
C SER A 157 1.50 -15.71 9.54
N SER A 158 1.45 -15.81 10.87
CA SER A 158 0.76 -14.85 11.73
C SER A 158 1.20 -13.42 11.40
N CYS A 159 0.29 -12.45 11.53
CA CYS A 159 0.65 -11.05 11.27
C CYS A 159 1.73 -10.58 12.24
N SER A 160 2.77 -9.92 11.72
CA SER A 160 3.73 -9.25 12.59
C SER A 160 3.03 -8.18 13.44
N PRO A 161 3.50 -7.89 14.67
CA PRO A 161 3.01 -6.80 15.50
C PRO A 161 2.83 -5.47 14.75
N GLN A 162 3.80 -5.14 13.90
CA GLN A 162 3.77 -3.94 13.06
C GLN A 162 2.61 -3.94 12.05
N THR A 163 2.28 -5.12 11.52
CA THR A 163 1.15 -5.31 10.63
C THR A 163 -0.15 -5.14 11.40
N VAL A 164 -0.31 -5.81 12.55
CA VAL A 164 -1.50 -5.67 13.41
C VAL A 164 -1.73 -4.21 13.79
N TRP A 165 -0.70 -3.50 14.26
CA TRP A 165 -0.77 -2.08 14.57
C TRP A 165 -1.23 -1.26 13.35
N SER A 166 -0.66 -1.53 12.18
CA SER A 166 -1.02 -0.82 10.96
C SER A 166 -2.52 -0.93 10.65
N TYR A 167 -3.14 -2.09 10.87
CA TYR A 167 -4.58 -2.30 10.68
C TYR A 167 -5.46 -1.68 11.77
N LEU A 168 -4.93 -1.51 12.99
CA LEU A 168 -5.63 -0.84 14.08
C LEU A 168 -5.50 0.70 14.05
N LEU A 169 -4.58 1.24 13.22
CA LEU A 169 -4.40 2.69 13.07
C LEU A 169 -5.68 3.47 12.77
N PRO A 170 -6.59 3.05 11.86
CA PRO A 170 -7.83 3.78 11.62
C PRO A 170 -8.71 3.87 12.88
N ILE A 171 -8.75 2.81 13.70
CA ILE A 171 -9.51 2.78 14.97
C ILE A 171 -8.85 3.70 15.99
N LYS A 172 -7.51 3.68 16.09
CA LYS A 172 -6.81 4.66 16.92
C LYS A 172 -7.04 6.09 16.44
N ALA A 173 -7.12 6.31 15.14
CA ALA A 173 -7.37 7.62 14.58
C ALA A 173 -8.77 8.15 14.92
N LEU A 174 -9.79 7.30 14.92
CA LEU A 174 -11.14 7.65 15.40
C LEU A 174 -11.12 8.13 16.86
N ASP A 175 -10.29 7.51 17.70
CA ASP A 175 -10.09 7.91 19.09
C ASP A 175 -9.33 9.23 19.22
N VAL A 176 -8.24 9.41 18.46
CA VAL A 176 -7.42 10.63 18.48
C VAL A 176 -8.18 11.85 17.98
N PHE A 177 -9.02 11.69 16.95
CA PHE A 177 -9.79 12.78 16.35
C PHE A 177 -11.19 12.93 16.96
N ARG A 178 -11.50 12.23 18.03
CA ARG A 178 -12.85 12.11 18.61
C ARG A 178 -13.60 13.44 18.73
N GLU A 179 -12.96 14.47 19.27
CA GLU A 179 -13.58 15.78 19.53
C GLU A 179 -13.95 16.56 18.26
N ARG A 180 -13.46 16.14 17.09
CA ARG A 180 -13.70 16.78 15.80
C ARG A 180 -14.69 16.02 14.92
N LEU A 181 -15.04 14.80 15.32
CA LEU A 181 -15.90 13.92 14.56
C LEU A 181 -17.37 14.13 14.93
N SER A 182 -18.28 14.07 13.95
CA SER A 182 -19.71 14.23 14.17
C SER A 182 -20.35 13.05 14.93
N SER A 183 -19.80 11.85 14.74
CA SER A 183 -20.26 10.62 15.40
C SER A 183 -19.07 9.87 16.00
N PRO A 184 -18.49 10.37 17.11
CA PRO A 184 -17.30 9.80 17.73
C PRO A 184 -17.55 8.41 18.30
N LEU A 185 -16.49 7.61 18.47
CA LEU A 185 -16.61 6.37 19.23
C LEU A 185 -17.10 6.65 20.66
N PRO A 186 -18.04 5.85 21.21
CA PRO A 186 -18.61 6.09 22.54
C PRO A 186 -17.65 5.73 23.68
N PHE A 187 -16.45 5.23 23.37
CA PHE A 187 -15.45 4.79 24.34
C PHE A 187 -14.04 5.03 23.78
N SER A 188 -13.02 5.05 24.65
CA SER A 188 -11.61 5.06 24.22
C SER A 188 -11.06 3.65 24.17
N PRO A 189 -10.55 3.18 23.02
CA PRO A 189 -9.97 1.85 22.92
C PRO A 189 -8.85 1.64 23.94
N TYR A 190 -9.01 0.63 24.79
CA TYR A 190 -8.10 0.32 25.89
C TYR A 190 -7.82 1.54 26.79
N ASP A 191 -8.84 2.36 27.05
CA ASP A 191 -8.75 3.58 27.86
C ASP A 191 -7.70 4.56 27.33
N GLY A 192 -7.57 4.64 26.00
CA GLY A 192 -6.62 5.49 25.29
C GLY A 192 -5.27 4.84 25.03
N ASN A 193 -5.02 3.65 25.59
CA ASN A 193 -3.73 2.96 25.53
C ASN A 193 -3.50 2.14 24.25
N LEU A 194 -4.42 2.19 23.29
CA LEU A 194 -4.21 1.61 21.96
C LEU A 194 -3.03 2.30 21.26
N THR A 195 -1.84 1.72 21.43
CA THR A 195 -0.56 2.25 20.96
C THR A 195 0.22 1.16 20.26
N ALA A 196 1.18 1.57 19.43
CA ALA A 196 2.08 0.63 18.77
C ALA A 196 2.81 -0.24 19.82
N LYS A 197 3.35 0.38 20.87
CA LYS A 197 4.04 -0.29 21.99
C LYS A 197 3.18 -1.36 22.68
N MET A 198 1.89 -1.12 22.88
CA MET A 198 0.96 -2.10 23.46
C MET A 198 0.93 -3.42 22.68
N LEU A 199 1.13 -3.36 21.37
CA LEU A 199 1.12 -4.52 20.49
C LEU A 199 2.52 -5.12 20.30
N GLY A 200 3.56 -4.56 20.93
CA GLY A 200 4.95 -4.88 20.60
C GLY A 200 5.40 -4.33 19.25
N ALA A 201 4.64 -3.39 18.67
CA ALA A 201 5.00 -2.65 17.48
C ALA A 201 5.75 -1.37 17.89
N GLY A 202 7.07 -1.37 17.92
CA GLY A 202 7.80 -0.16 18.27
C GLY A 202 9.18 -0.45 18.82
N GLU A 203 10.16 0.28 18.29
CA GLU A 203 11.60 0.27 18.62
C GLU A 203 12.33 -1.06 18.40
N THR A 204 12.21 -1.60 17.19
CA THR A 204 13.44 -2.00 16.49
C THR A 204 13.73 -0.92 15.43
N SER A 205 14.23 0.23 15.88
CA SER A 205 15.19 0.97 15.05
C SER A 205 16.48 0.15 15.05
N GLU A 206 16.41 -1.10 14.58
CA GLU A 206 17.61 -1.77 14.15
C GLU A 206 18.10 -0.92 12.97
N GLU A 207 19.25 -0.27 13.16
CA GLU A 207 20.03 0.21 12.03
C GLU A 207 19.97 -0.86 10.96
N ASN A 208 19.68 -0.47 9.71
CA ASN A 208 19.53 -1.42 8.63
C ASN A 208 20.71 -2.39 8.60
N THR A 209 20.51 -3.61 9.13
CA THR A 209 21.52 -4.65 9.25
C THR A 209 21.63 -5.46 7.96
N THR A 210 20.91 -5.05 6.91
CA THR A 210 21.07 -5.64 5.59
C THR A 210 22.53 -5.46 5.18
N GLU A 211 23.25 -6.59 5.12
CA GLU A 211 24.63 -6.60 4.68
C GLU A 211 24.73 -5.87 3.33
N PRO A 212 25.75 -5.00 3.15
CA PRO A 212 26.00 -4.38 1.87
C PRO A 212 26.10 -5.45 0.78
N LEU A 213 25.49 -5.20 -0.38
CA LEU A 213 25.60 -6.11 -1.51
C LEU A 213 27.08 -6.31 -1.85
N PRO A 214 27.58 -7.55 -1.94
CA PRO A 214 28.97 -7.79 -2.31
C PRO A 214 29.30 -7.21 -3.68
N ASP A 215 30.51 -6.69 -3.87
CA ASP A 215 30.96 -6.06 -5.13
C ASP A 215 30.73 -6.92 -6.36
N LYS A 216 30.88 -8.25 -6.22
CA LYS A 216 30.61 -9.21 -7.30
C LYS A 216 29.14 -9.18 -7.76
N VAL A 217 28.21 -9.05 -6.82
CA VAL A 217 26.77 -8.93 -7.11
C VAL A 217 26.49 -7.59 -7.76
N ILE A 218 27.05 -6.50 -7.23
CA ILE A 218 26.92 -5.15 -7.79
C ILE A 218 27.46 -5.11 -9.23
N ALA A 219 28.66 -5.64 -9.48
CA ALA A 219 29.26 -5.70 -10.81
C ALA A 219 28.40 -6.49 -11.81
N THR A 220 27.80 -7.60 -11.35
CA THR A 220 26.87 -8.39 -12.19
C THR A 220 25.60 -7.60 -12.51
N LEU A 221 25.05 -6.87 -11.54
CA LEU A 221 23.87 -6.03 -11.75
C LEU A 221 24.17 -4.87 -12.70
N ILE A 222 25.33 -4.22 -12.57
CA ILE A 222 25.80 -3.16 -13.47
C ILE A 222 25.96 -3.70 -14.89
N ASP A 223 26.59 -4.86 -15.07
CA ASP A 223 26.79 -5.44 -16.40
C ASP A 223 25.47 -5.90 -17.04
N CYS A 224 24.53 -6.43 -16.25
CA CYS A 224 23.17 -6.71 -16.71
C CYS A 224 22.45 -5.42 -17.13
N ALA A 225 22.54 -4.35 -16.34
CA ALA A 225 21.94 -3.06 -16.67
C ALA A 225 22.55 -2.46 -17.94
N ARG A 226 23.88 -2.53 -18.07
CA ARG A 226 24.60 -2.09 -19.27
C ARG A 226 24.16 -2.88 -20.51
N ARG A 227 24.11 -4.22 -20.43
CA ARG A 227 23.61 -5.06 -21.53
C ARG A 227 22.16 -4.75 -21.89
N TYR A 228 21.31 -4.46 -20.89
CA TYR A 228 19.95 -4.00 -21.14
C TYR A 228 19.93 -2.71 -21.95
N LEU A 229 20.69 -1.71 -21.52
CA LEU A 229 20.78 -0.40 -22.19
C LEU A 229 21.40 -0.49 -23.59
N GLU A 230 22.42 -1.32 -23.79
CA GLU A 230 23.12 -1.46 -25.07
C GLU A 230 22.33 -2.27 -26.10
N HIS A 231 21.67 -3.36 -25.67
CA HIS A 231 21.08 -4.32 -26.61
C HIS A 231 19.55 -4.34 -26.63
N TYR A 232 18.90 -4.05 -25.51
CA TYR A 232 17.45 -4.23 -25.39
C TYR A 232 16.70 -2.89 -25.43
N ALA A 233 17.23 -1.86 -24.76
CA ALA A 233 16.59 -0.54 -24.70
C ALA A 233 16.38 0.10 -26.09
N PRO A 234 17.32 0.04 -27.06
CA PRO A 234 17.07 0.60 -28.39
C PRO A 234 15.89 -0.07 -29.09
N THR A 235 15.77 -1.40 -28.97
CA THR A 235 14.67 -2.17 -29.55
C THR A 235 13.34 -1.82 -28.88
N VAL A 236 13.31 -1.73 -27.55
CA VAL A 236 12.09 -1.36 -26.80
C VAL A 236 11.65 0.06 -27.13
N LEU A 237 12.58 1.00 -27.25
CA LEU A 237 12.30 2.38 -27.63
C LEU A 237 11.81 2.47 -29.07
N ALA A 238 12.42 1.73 -30.00
CA ALA A 238 11.95 1.65 -31.39
C ALA A 238 10.52 1.09 -31.48
N MET A 239 10.23 -0.02 -30.78
CA MET A 239 8.87 -0.58 -30.71
C MET A 239 7.86 0.41 -30.11
N ARG A 240 8.25 1.20 -29.10
CA ARG A 240 7.40 2.24 -28.53
C ARG A 240 7.13 3.36 -29.53
N MET A 241 8.13 3.77 -30.30
CA MET A 241 7.97 4.79 -31.35
C MET A 241 7.09 4.29 -32.50
N GLU A 242 7.27 3.04 -32.95
CA GLU A 242 6.40 2.40 -33.94
C GLU A 242 4.96 2.31 -33.44
N MET A 243 4.77 1.95 -32.16
CA MET A 243 3.44 1.90 -31.53
C MET A 243 2.80 3.29 -31.49
N HIS A 244 3.50 4.32 -31.03
CA HIS A 244 2.97 5.70 -31.01
C HIS A 244 2.64 6.20 -32.41
N ALA A 245 3.53 5.98 -33.39
CA ALA A 245 3.26 6.33 -34.78
C ALA A 245 2.00 5.63 -35.32
N PHE A 246 1.79 4.35 -34.99
CA PHE A 246 0.57 3.61 -35.35
C PHE A 246 -0.70 4.21 -34.71
N TRP A 247 -0.64 4.64 -33.46
CA TRP A 247 -1.78 5.26 -32.77
C TRP A 247 -2.05 6.71 -33.23
N ASP A 248 -1.01 7.46 -33.58
CA ASP A 248 -1.10 8.85 -34.00
C ASP A 248 -1.57 9.00 -35.47
N ASP A 249 -1.37 7.98 -36.32
CA ASP A 249 -1.69 8.05 -37.76
C ASP A 249 -3.20 7.99 -38.08
N GLY A 250 -4.08 7.90 -37.06
CA GLY A 250 -5.54 8.09 -37.17
C GLY A 250 -6.30 7.15 -38.13
N ARG A 251 -5.60 6.22 -38.79
CA ARG A 251 -6.11 5.25 -39.78
C ARG A 251 -6.01 3.80 -39.29
N ALA A 252 -5.80 3.59 -38.00
CA ALA A 252 -5.73 2.27 -37.41
C ALA A 252 -7.13 1.64 -37.29
N ASP A 253 -7.71 1.24 -38.41
CA ASP A 253 -8.78 0.24 -38.41
C ASP A 253 -8.20 -1.04 -37.80
N PHE A 254 -8.65 -1.41 -36.61
CA PHE A 254 -8.36 -2.73 -36.04
C PHE A 254 -8.95 -3.79 -36.99
N PRO A 255 -8.15 -4.69 -37.59
CA PRO A 255 -8.72 -5.81 -38.30
C PRO A 255 -9.39 -6.70 -37.26
N ALA A 256 -10.71 -6.65 -37.22
CA ALA A 256 -11.54 -7.52 -36.41
C ALA A 256 -11.33 -8.98 -36.87
N GLY A 257 -10.39 -9.65 -36.23
CA GLY A 257 -10.25 -11.10 -36.26
C GLY A 257 -9.43 -11.68 -37.42
N ARG A 258 -8.64 -12.68 -37.02
CA ARG A 258 -7.93 -13.70 -37.82
C ARG A 258 -6.52 -13.36 -38.30
N HIS A 259 -5.56 -13.91 -37.54
CA HIS A 259 -4.35 -14.55 -38.03
C HIS A 259 -3.58 -13.86 -39.16
N HIS A 260 -2.87 -12.77 -38.88
CA HIS A 260 -1.60 -12.49 -39.56
C HIS A 260 -0.75 -11.54 -38.70
N LEU A 261 0.04 -12.12 -37.81
CA LEU A 261 1.22 -11.45 -37.26
C LEU A 261 2.25 -11.30 -38.39
N ALA A 262 2.79 -10.09 -38.54
CA ALA A 262 3.72 -9.69 -39.58
C ALA A 262 4.97 -10.60 -39.69
N PRO A 263 5.64 -10.66 -40.86
CA PRO A 263 6.79 -11.56 -41.12
C PRO A 263 8.02 -11.28 -40.23
N ALA A 264 8.07 -10.13 -39.55
CA ALA A 264 9.21 -9.72 -38.71
C ALA A 264 9.41 -10.60 -37.47
N LEU A 265 8.36 -11.31 -37.00
CA LEU A 265 8.45 -12.22 -35.85
C LEU A 265 9.04 -13.61 -36.18
N ARG A 266 9.37 -13.89 -37.45
CA ARG A 266 9.95 -15.19 -37.87
C ARG A 266 11.48 -15.24 -37.88
N ARG A 267 12.19 -14.13 -37.62
CA ARG A 267 13.66 -14.07 -37.66
C ARG A 267 14.35 -13.80 -36.32
N ALA A 268 13.64 -13.94 -35.20
CA ALA A 268 14.29 -14.06 -33.89
C ALA A 268 14.65 -15.55 -33.64
N SER A 269 15.95 -15.81 -33.43
CA SER A 269 16.61 -17.10 -33.32
C SER A 269 15.91 -18.18 -32.45
N PRO A 270 16.15 -19.47 -32.76
CA PRO A 270 15.56 -20.61 -32.07
C PRO A 270 16.24 -20.83 -30.71
N GLY A 271 15.53 -20.59 -29.61
CA GLY A 271 16.07 -20.85 -28.27
C GLY A 271 15.09 -20.72 -27.11
N CYS A 272 14.01 -19.96 -27.25
CA CYS A 272 13.02 -19.81 -26.18
C CYS A 272 11.78 -20.68 -26.44
N ARG A 273 11.91 -22.00 -26.26
CA ARG A 273 10.73 -22.83 -25.99
C ARG A 273 10.31 -22.57 -24.55
N THR A 274 9.21 -21.85 -24.39
CA THR A 274 8.42 -21.80 -23.17
C THR A 274 8.05 -23.23 -22.77
N ALA A 275 8.66 -23.73 -21.70
CA ALA A 275 8.24 -24.94 -21.03
C ALA A 275 6.86 -24.68 -20.41
N ARG A 276 5.81 -24.97 -21.19
CA ARG A 276 4.42 -25.05 -20.76
C ARG A 276 4.30 -26.23 -19.80
N ARG A 277 4.63 -26.02 -18.52
CA ARG A 277 4.48 -27.02 -17.47
C ARG A 277 2.99 -27.15 -17.14
N ARG A 278 2.29 -28.04 -17.84
CA ARG A 278 1.03 -28.65 -17.38
C ARG A 278 1.32 -29.28 -16.01
N ARG A 279 0.79 -28.70 -14.92
CA ARG A 279 0.68 -29.42 -13.65
C ARG A 279 -0.47 -30.41 -13.79
N THR A 280 -0.14 -31.65 -14.14
CA THR A 280 -0.94 -32.81 -13.80
C THR A 280 -0.95 -32.94 -12.27
N ILE A 281 -2.14 -32.89 -11.70
CA ILE A 281 -2.40 -33.23 -10.29
C ILE A 281 -2.19 -34.75 -10.20
N SER A 282 -1.10 -35.16 -9.55
CA SER A 282 -0.86 -36.55 -9.15
C SER A 282 -1.11 -36.63 -7.65
N THR A 283 -2.24 -37.21 -7.27
CA THR A 283 -2.61 -37.62 -5.92
C THR A 283 -1.66 -38.73 -5.47
N ALA A 284 -0.66 -38.39 -4.65
CA ALA A 284 0.11 -39.37 -3.90
C ALA A 284 -0.44 -39.42 -2.46
N ARG A 285 -1.25 -40.45 -2.20
CA ARG A 285 -1.52 -40.99 -0.87
C ARG A 285 -0.17 -41.34 -0.22
N ASN A 286 0.16 -40.71 0.90
CA ASN A 286 1.10 -41.31 1.86
C ASN A 286 0.36 -41.53 3.17
N SER A 287 -0.06 -42.78 3.32
CA SER A 287 -0.45 -43.39 4.58
C SER A 287 0.81 -43.51 5.45
N ALA A 288 0.93 -42.73 6.51
CA ALA A 288 1.93 -42.96 7.55
C ALA A 288 1.23 -43.66 8.72
N ILE A 289 1.55 -44.96 8.80
CA ILE A 289 1.27 -45.86 9.91
C ILE A 289 2.05 -45.37 11.13
N SER A 290 1.35 -45.01 12.20
CA SER A 290 1.94 -44.83 13.53
C SER A 290 1.52 -46.02 14.40
N SER A 291 2.45 -46.97 14.58
CA SER A 291 2.35 -48.03 15.58
C SER A 291 2.50 -47.46 16.99
N PRO A 292 1.86 -48.05 18.02
CA PRO A 292 1.86 -47.53 19.39
C PRO A 292 3.14 -47.91 20.16
N PRO A 293 3.49 -47.19 21.24
CA PRO A 293 4.60 -47.59 22.10
C PRO A 293 4.19 -48.78 22.99
N ALA A 294 5.01 -49.83 22.97
CA ALA A 294 4.98 -50.89 23.96
C ALA A 294 5.78 -50.46 25.20
N SER A 295 5.19 -50.76 26.34
CA SER A 295 5.69 -50.64 27.71
C SER A 295 6.99 -51.41 27.98
N SER A 296 7.90 -50.78 28.72
CA SER A 296 8.71 -51.35 29.81
C SER A 296 9.26 -50.21 30.67
#